data_AF-A0A7C2C3A7-F1
#
_entry.id   AF-A0A7C2C3A7-F1
#
_cell.length_a   1.000
_cell.length_b   1.000
_cell.length_c   1.000
_cell.angle_alpha   90.00
_cell.angle_beta   90.00
_cell.angle_gamma   90.00
#
_symmetry.space_group_name_H-M   'P 1'
#
loop_
_entity.id
_entity.type
_entity.pdbx_description
1 polymer ?
#
loop_
_entity_poly.entity_id
_entity_poly.type
_entity_poly.pdbx_seq_one_letter_code
_entity_poly.pdbx_strand_id
1 'polypeptide(L)'
;MRSLVPLLALALAACTVTVSFVPPTIQNLWTQDRYCTYKTTRVDFSFDFSGVLTRLDVYLLDDGQTPDQARPGQKVASLATLILGQGRATGYVDVTPRQTQQALSPQGIIVEPVRNKRLWVQGFNVNAPSEFVRSSVVMVPDSTGACDPLKTAP
;
A
#
# COMPACT_ATOMS: atom_id res chain seq x y z
N MET A 1 -12.49 -37.94 -60.29
CA MET A 1 -11.84 -36.61 -60.12
C MET A 1 -12.27 -36.11 -58.74
N ARG A 2 -11.54 -36.38 -57.65
CA ARG A 2 -10.34 -35.70 -57.11
C ARG A 2 -10.45 -34.17 -57.05
N SER A 3 -10.90 -33.72 -55.87
CA SER A 3 -10.43 -32.61 -55.02
C SER A 3 -10.24 -31.21 -55.62
N LEU A 4 -10.87 -30.20 -54.99
CA LEU A 4 -10.15 -29.06 -54.41
C LEU A 4 -11.09 -28.25 -53.51
N VAL A 5 -10.88 -28.38 -52.20
CA VAL A 5 -11.32 -27.43 -51.18
C VAL A 5 -10.51 -26.14 -51.36
N PRO A 6 -11.11 -24.96 -51.17
CA PRO A 6 -10.43 -23.90 -50.46
C PRO A 6 -11.32 -23.48 -49.28
N LEU A 7 -11.11 -23.95 -48.04
CA LEU A 7 -10.07 -23.53 -47.09
C LEU A 7 -9.92 -22.00 -46.92
N LEU A 8 -10.80 -21.19 -47.53
CA LEU A 8 -10.70 -19.72 -47.48
C LEU A 8 -11.56 -19.04 -46.40
N ALA A 9 -12.35 -19.78 -45.62
CA ALA A 9 -13.22 -19.19 -44.60
C ALA A 9 -12.69 -19.32 -43.15
N LEU A 10 -11.48 -19.88 -42.94
CA LEU A 10 -10.85 -19.99 -41.61
C LEU A 10 -9.68 -19.02 -41.39
N ALA A 11 -9.47 -18.05 -42.27
CA ALA A 11 -8.40 -17.05 -42.16
C ALA A 11 -8.85 -15.73 -41.48
N LEU A 12 -9.96 -15.74 -40.73
CA LEU A 12 -10.18 -14.72 -39.69
C LEU A 12 -9.29 -15.07 -38.50
N ALA A 13 -7.98 -14.98 -38.72
CA ALA A 13 -6.99 -14.92 -37.67
C ALA A 13 -7.33 -13.70 -36.83
N ALA A 14 -8.05 -13.93 -35.73
CA ALA A 14 -8.30 -12.95 -34.71
C ALA A 14 -6.93 -12.37 -34.30
N CYS A 15 -6.67 -11.12 -34.68
CA CYS A 15 -5.58 -10.35 -34.09
C CYS A 15 -5.94 -10.18 -32.62
N THR A 16 -5.45 -11.08 -31.77
CA THR A 16 -5.54 -10.94 -30.33
C THR A 16 -4.59 -9.83 -29.90
N VAL A 17 -5.13 -8.61 -29.75
CA VAL A 17 -4.41 -7.52 -29.11
C VAL A 17 -4.19 -7.92 -27.66
N THR A 18 -2.95 -8.27 -27.32
CA THR A 18 -2.57 -8.59 -25.95
C THR A 18 -2.23 -7.28 -25.25
N VAL A 19 -3.11 -6.83 -24.36
CA VAL A 19 -2.84 -5.67 -23.49
C VAL A 19 -2.03 -6.17 -22.29
N SER A 20 -0.80 -5.71 -22.17
CA SER A 20 0.04 -5.97 -21.00
C SER A 20 0.06 -4.74 -20.10
N PHE A 21 -0.29 -4.92 -18.83
CA PHE A 21 -0.23 -3.86 -17.83
C PHE A 21 1.17 -3.82 -17.24
N VAL A 22 1.90 -2.74 -17.52
CA VAL A 22 3.21 -2.50 -16.92
C VAL A 22 3.02 -1.96 -15.50
N PRO A 23 3.66 -2.54 -14.47
CA PRO A 23 3.62 -2.00 -13.12
C PRO A 23 4.08 -0.55 -13.05
N PRO A 24 3.51 0.28 -12.16
CA PRO A 24 4.05 1.60 -11.89
C PRO A 24 5.40 1.49 -11.18
N THR A 25 6.23 2.52 -11.31
CA THR A 25 7.41 2.70 -10.46
C THR A 25 7.04 3.63 -9.31
N ILE A 26 7.43 3.29 -8.09
CA ILE A 26 7.27 4.12 -6.90
C ILE A 26 8.62 4.28 -6.22
N GLN A 27 8.97 5.48 -5.77
CA GLN A 27 10.24 5.78 -5.11
C GLN A 27 10.06 6.87 -4.06
N ASN A 28 11.11 7.10 -3.25
CA ASN A 28 11.19 8.21 -2.30
C ASN A 28 10.00 8.32 -1.35
N LEU A 29 9.51 7.18 -0.87
CA LEU A 29 8.43 7.15 0.11
C LEU A 29 8.88 7.83 1.40
N TRP A 30 8.11 8.83 1.81
CA TRP A 30 8.23 9.57 3.04
C TRP A 30 6.94 9.41 3.85
N THR A 31 7.07 9.48 5.17
CA THR A 31 5.96 9.53 6.13
C THR A 31 6.39 10.41 7.31
N GLN A 32 5.44 10.90 8.11
CA GLN A 32 5.75 11.57 9.37
C GLN A 32 6.56 10.68 10.34
N ASP A 33 7.17 11.26 11.38
CA ASP A 33 8.08 10.58 12.29
C ASP A 33 7.42 10.07 13.58
N ARG A 34 6.13 10.37 13.80
CA ARG A 34 5.41 10.03 15.03
C ARG A 34 3.99 9.54 14.79
N TYR A 35 3.51 8.72 15.73
CA TYR A 35 2.11 8.37 15.83
C TYR A 35 1.66 8.27 17.29
N CYS A 36 0.39 8.59 17.53
CA CYS A 36 -0.21 8.54 18.86
C CYS A 36 -0.42 7.10 19.33
N THR A 37 -0.17 6.88 20.62
CA THR A 37 -0.41 5.58 21.27
C THR A 37 -1.80 5.42 21.87
N TYR A 38 -2.54 6.53 22.05
CA TYR A 38 -3.80 6.56 22.81
C TYR A 38 -5.02 7.03 22.01
N LYS A 39 -4.82 7.53 20.78
CA LYS A 39 -5.86 7.99 19.87
C LYS A 39 -5.49 7.67 18.43
N THR A 40 -6.46 7.71 17.53
CA THR A 40 -6.20 7.65 16.09
C THR A 40 -5.27 8.78 15.67
N THR A 41 -4.29 8.44 14.83
CA THR A 41 -3.36 9.39 14.20
C THR A 41 -3.65 9.41 12.71
N ARG A 42 -3.74 10.59 12.10
CA ARG A 42 -3.65 10.68 10.65
C ARG A 42 -2.18 10.59 10.26
N VAL A 43 -1.80 9.52 9.58
CA VAL A 43 -0.43 9.33 9.08
C VAL A 43 -0.35 9.82 7.65
N ASP A 44 0.26 11.00 7.48
CA ASP A 44 0.56 11.58 6.18
C ASP A 44 1.78 10.92 5.53
N PHE A 45 1.71 10.71 4.23
CA PHE A 45 2.79 10.13 3.43
C PHE A 45 2.85 10.74 2.03
N SER A 46 4.00 10.61 1.40
CA SER A 46 4.22 11.06 0.02
C SER A 46 5.28 10.24 -0.69
N PHE A 47 5.17 10.13 -2.00
CA PHE A 47 6.08 9.35 -2.83
C PHE A 47 6.13 9.89 -4.26
N ASP A 48 7.22 9.60 -4.96
CA ASP A 48 7.34 9.88 -6.38
C ASP A 48 6.91 8.65 -7.16
N PHE A 49 6.21 8.85 -8.29
CA PHE A 49 5.72 7.77 -9.12
C PHE A 49 5.92 8.04 -10.61
N SER A 50 5.94 6.97 -11.39
CA SER A 50 5.81 7.00 -12.84
C SER A 50 4.98 5.82 -13.36
N GLY A 51 4.26 6.03 -14.46
CA GLY A 51 3.40 5.04 -15.11
C GLY A 51 1.92 5.24 -14.80
N VAL A 52 1.18 4.14 -14.71
CA VAL A 52 -0.26 4.13 -14.39
C VAL A 52 -0.45 3.49 -13.03
N LEU A 53 -1.01 4.26 -12.08
CA LEU A 53 -1.35 3.81 -10.74
C LEU A 53 -2.87 3.74 -10.61
N THR A 54 -3.41 2.53 -10.50
CA THR A 54 -4.86 2.27 -10.34
C THR A 54 -5.24 1.86 -8.92
N ARG A 55 -4.26 1.40 -8.14
CA ARG A 55 -4.44 1.05 -6.73
C ARG A 55 -3.13 1.25 -5.98
N LEU A 56 -3.23 1.71 -4.73
CA LEU A 56 -2.13 1.77 -3.78
C LEU A 56 -2.49 0.97 -2.54
N ASP A 57 -1.75 -0.10 -2.28
CA ASP A 57 -1.81 -0.79 -1.00
C ASP A 57 -0.84 -0.13 -0.02
N VAL A 58 -1.31 0.13 1.20
CA VAL A 58 -0.52 0.76 2.26
C VAL A 58 -0.43 -0.19 3.45
N TYR A 59 0.78 -0.40 3.92
CA TYR A 59 1.10 -1.26 5.06
C TYR A 59 1.77 -0.45 6.15
N LEU A 60 1.40 -0.74 7.38
CA LEU A 60 2.05 -0.21 8.58
C LEU A 60 2.60 -1.38 9.39
N LEU A 61 3.90 -1.60 9.28
CA LEU A 61 4.57 -2.74 9.87
C LEU A 61 5.40 -2.34 11.09
N ASP A 62 5.75 -3.30 11.95
CA ASP A 62 6.81 -3.07 12.92
C ASP A 62 8.12 -2.77 12.19
N ASP A 63 8.95 -1.88 12.72
CA ASP A 63 10.27 -1.63 12.13
C ASP A 63 11.10 -2.93 12.09
N GLY A 64 11.73 -3.20 10.95
CA GLY A 64 12.43 -4.46 10.67
C GLY A 64 11.57 -5.58 10.06
N GLN A 65 10.25 -5.44 10.06
CA GLN A 65 9.33 -6.39 9.39
C GLN A 65 9.18 -6.04 7.89
N THR A 66 8.98 -7.06 7.06
CA THR A 66 8.74 -6.93 5.62
C THR A 66 7.29 -7.28 5.24
N PRO A 67 6.76 -6.80 4.09
CA PRO A 67 5.35 -6.99 3.73
C PRO A 67 4.87 -8.45 3.60
N ASP A 68 5.76 -9.39 3.28
CA ASP A 68 5.49 -10.84 3.26
C ASP A 68 5.17 -11.41 4.65
N GLN A 69 5.61 -10.73 5.70
CA GLN A 69 5.37 -11.11 7.10
C GLN A 69 4.14 -10.41 7.68
N ALA A 70 3.45 -9.57 6.90
CA ALA A 70 2.36 -8.73 7.40
C ALA A 70 1.18 -9.57 7.94
N ARG A 71 0.79 -9.28 9.18
CA ARG A 71 -0.36 -9.88 9.85
C ARG A 71 -1.67 -9.24 9.39
N PRO A 72 -2.82 -9.92 9.59
CA PRO A 72 -4.12 -9.30 9.38
C PRO A 72 -4.26 -7.97 10.13
N GLY A 73 -4.58 -6.90 9.40
CA GLY A 73 -4.69 -5.53 9.91
C GLY A 73 -3.41 -4.68 9.83
N GLN A 74 -2.27 -5.25 9.40
CA GLN A 74 -1.06 -4.46 9.10
C GLN A 74 -1.05 -3.93 7.65
N LYS A 75 -1.85 -4.51 6.75
CA LYS A 75 -2.31 -3.81 5.54
C LYS A 75 -3.42 -2.85 5.95
N VAL A 76 -3.07 -1.59 6.15
CA VAL A 76 -3.97 -0.57 6.73
C VAL A 76 -4.88 0.07 5.69
N ALA A 77 -4.52 0.03 4.41
CA ALA A 77 -5.38 0.51 3.34
C ALA A 77 -5.13 -0.20 2.01
N SER A 78 -6.16 -0.17 1.16
CA SER A 78 -6.13 -0.50 -0.25
C SER A 78 -6.90 0.59 -0.99
N LEU A 79 -6.19 1.61 -1.46
CA LEU A 79 -6.77 2.82 -2.01
C LEU A 79 -6.94 2.65 -3.52
N ALA A 80 -8.18 2.62 -3.99
CA ALA A 80 -8.48 2.72 -5.42
C ALA A 80 -8.15 4.14 -5.91
N THR A 81 -7.48 4.23 -7.05
CA THR A 81 -7.08 5.51 -7.64
C THR A 81 -7.00 5.39 -9.16
N LEU A 82 -6.73 6.49 -9.87
CA LEU A 82 -6.34 6.46 -11.27
C LEU A 82 -5.46 7.67 -11.55
N ILE A 83 -4.15 7.47 -11.49
CA ILE A 83 -3.16 8.50 -11.76
C ILE A 83 -2.27 8.02 -12.91
N LEU A 84 -2.10 8.86 -13.92
CA LEU A 84 -1.28 8.59 -15.09
C LEU A 84 -0.17 9.62 -15.20
N GLY A 85 1.02 9.17 -15.62
CA GLY A 85 2.16 10.04 -15.90
C GLY A 85 3.25 9.89 -14.86
N GLN A 86 3.83 11.01 -14.43
CA GLN A 86 4.93 11.06 -13.48
C GLN A 86 4.77 12.26 -12.56
N GLY A 87 5.13 12.11 -11.29
CA GLY A 87 5.04 13.20 -10.33
C GLY A 87 5.11 12.73 -8.89
N ARG A 88 4.69 13.61 -7.99
CA ARG A 88 4.61 13.35 -6.55
C ARG A 88 3.16 13.16 -6.14
N ALA A 89 2.89 12.08 -5.42
CA ALA A 89 1.61 11.81 -4.81
C ALA A 89 1.71 12.00 -3.30
N THR A 90 0.68 12.60 -2.71
CA THR A 90 0.52 12.79 -1.27
C THR A 90 -0.77 12.12 -0.82
N GLY A 91 -0.77 11.51 0.34
CA GLY A 91 -1.96 10.86 0.90
C GLY A 91 -1.86 10.74 2.41
N TYR A 92 -2.90 10.16 3.01
CA TYR A 92 -2.92 9.85 4.42
C TYR A 92 -3.65 8.54 4.69
N VAL A 93 -3.33 7.90 5.82
CA VAL A 93 -4.10 6.79 6.38
C VAL A 93 -4.36 7.04 7.85
N ASP A 94 -5.57 6.74 8.30
CA ASP A 94 -5.91 6.85 9.72
C ASP A 94 -5.45 5.58 10.45
N VAL A 95 -4.55 5.74 11.41
CA VAL A 95 -3.95 4.66 12.19
C VAL A 95 -4.49 4.74 13.60
N THR A 96 -5.37 3.81 13.92
CA THR A 96 -5.88 3.64 15.28
C THR A 96 -4.99 2.65 16.02
N PRO A 97 -4.34 3.04 17.13
CA PRO A 97 -3.75 2.07 18.04
C PRO A 97 -4.84 1.08 18.37
N ARG A 98 -4.60 -0.22 18.13
CA ARG A 98 -5.50 -1.24 18.68
C ARG A 98 -5.48 -1.03 20.17
N GLN A 99 -6.51 -0.36 20.70
CA GLN A 99 -6.68 -0.24 22.13
C GLN A 99 -6.62 -1.68 22.63
N THR A 100 -5.66 -1.95 23.51
CA THR A 100 -5.76 -3.05 24.46
C THR A 100 -7.16 -2.98 25.06
N GLN A 101 -8.13 -3.65 24.45
CA GLN A 101 -9.38 -3.95 25.10
C GLN A 101 -8.97 -4.89 26.23
N GLN A 102 -8.72 -4.30 27.39
CA GLN A 102 -8.75 -4.99 28.66
C GLN A 102 -10.19 -5.44 28.92
N ALA A 103 -10.67 -6.39 28.12
CA ALA A 103 -11.73 -7.27 28.56
C ALA A 103 -11.03 -8.31 29.44
N LEU A 104 -11.13 -8.13 30.76
CA LEU A 104 -10.75 -9.14 31.74
C LEU A 104 -11.71 -10.33 31.58
N SER A 105 -11.35 -11.29 30.73
CA SER A 105 -11.96 -12.62 30.65
C SER A 105 -10.82 -13.66 30.66
N PRO A 106 -11.04 -14.88 31.17
CA PRO A 106 -10.12 -15.56 32.09
C PRO A 106 -8.82 -16.12 31.48
N GLN A 107 -8.48 -15.81 30.23
CA GLN A 107 -7.34 -16.38 29.53
C GLN A 107 -6.60 -15.32 28.71
N GLY A 108 -5.59 -14.71 29.34
CA GLY A 108 -4.46 -14.05 28.69
C GLY A 108 -4.73 -12.69 28.05
N ILE A 109 -4.17 -11.63 28.64
CA ILE A 109 -4.08 -10.33 27.95
C ILE A 109 -3.01 -10.47 26.85
N ILE A 110 -3.41 -10.46 25.58
CA ILE A 110 -2.47 -10.25 24.47
C ILE A 110 -2.28 -8.74 24.35
N VAL A 111 -1.28 -8.20 25.04
CA VAL A 111 -0.81 -6.82 24.81
C VAL A 111 0.10 -6.86 23.58
N GLU A 112 -0.34 -6.32 22.46
CA GLU A 112 0.60 -6.02 21.37
C GLU A 112 1.50 -4.87 21.83
N PRO A 113 2.83 -5.06 21.91
CA PRO A 113 3.73 -4.00 22.33
C PRO A 113 3.65 -2.82 21.35
N VAL A 114 3.55 -1.62 21.92
CA VAL A 114 3.73 -0.38 21.16
C VAL A 114 5.18 -0.36 20.66
N ARG A 115 5.36 -0.29 19.34
CA ARG A 115 6.65 -0.44 18.66
C ARG A 115 6.81 0.60 17.59
N ASN A 116 8.06 0.92 17.28
CA ASN A 116 8.39 1.70 16.09
C ASN A 116 7.75 1.08 14.86
N LYS A 117 7.19 1.93 14.00
CA LYS A 117 6.50 1.51 12.78
C LYS A 117 7.26 1.98 11.55
N ARG A 118 7.12 1.23 10.47
CA ARG A 118 7.56 1.65 9.14
C ARG A 118 6.42 1.50 8.14
N LEU A 119 6.16 2.59 7.40
CA LEU A 119 5.18 2.59 6.33
C LEU A 119 5.78 1.95 5.08
N TRP A 120 5.01 1.10 4.41
CA TRP A 120 5.34 0.53 3.12
C TRP A 120 4.17 0.73 2.17
N VAL A 121 4.48 0.84 0.88
CA VAL A 121 3.45 0.90 -0.17
C VAL A 121 3.74 -0.09 -1.30
N GLN A 122 2.68 -0.50 -1.99
CA GLN A 122 2.76 -1.20 -3.26
C GLN A 122 1.74 -0.60 -4.23
N GLY A 123 2.23 -0.16 -5.39
CA GLY A 123 1.40 0.34 -6.46
C GLY A 123 0.94 -0.77 -7.39
N PHE A 124 -0.18 -0.55 -8.07
CA PHE A 124 -0.68 -1.47 -9.07
C PHE A 124 -1.11 -0.73 -10.33
N ASN A 125 -0.86 -1.36 -11.47
CA ASN A 125 -1.58 -1.09 -12.70
C ASN A 125 -2.53 -2.26 -12.96
N VAL A 126 -3.82 -2.08 -12.62
CA VAL A 126 -4.82 -3.15 -12.54
C VAL A 126 -4.34 -4.25 -11.58
N ASN A 127 -3.83 -5.35 -12.13
CA ASN A 127 -3.34 -6.50 -11.36
C ASN A 127 -1.81 -6.64 -11.40
N ALA A 128 -1.10 -5.74 -12.07
CA ALA A 128 0.35 -5.77 -12.17
C ALA A 128 0.98 -5.00 -10.99
N PRO A 129 1.55 -5.70 -9.98
CA PRO A 129 2.11 -5.06 -8.80
C PRO A 129 3.49 -4.44 -9.10
N SER A 130 3.76 -3.29 -8.50
CA SER A 130 5.12 -2.76 -8.35
C SER A 130 5.89 -3.53 -7.27
N GLU A 131 7.18 -3.22 -7.14
CA GLU A 131 7.92 -3.56 -5.93
C GLU A 131 7.30 -2.89 -4.70
N PHE A 132 7.54 -3.49 -3.53
CA PHE A 132 7.24 -2.87 -2.26
C PHE A 132 8.26 -1.76 -1.96
N VAL A 133 7.76 -0.58 -1.64
CA VAL A 133 8.61 0.57 -1.31
C VAL A 133 8.47 0.88 0.16
N ARG A 134 9.60 0.92 0.87
CA ARG A 134 9.66 1.27 2.29
C ARG A 134 9.83 2.77 2.47
N SER A 135 9.23 3.31 3.52
CA SER A 135 9.49 4.67 3.92
C SER A 135 10.93 4.82 4.43
N SER A 136 11.54 5.94 4.08
CA SER A 136 12.83 6.38 4.63
C SER A 136 12.74 6.69 6.13
N VAL A 137 11.55 7.04 6.62
CA VAL A 137 11.32 7.47 8.00
C VAL A 137 10.75 6.31 8.84
N VAL A 138 11.26 6.20 10.07
CA VAL A 138 10.70 5.36 11.14
C VAL A 138 9.75 6.20 11.97
N MET A 139 8.53 5.71 12.14
CA MET A 139 7.55 6.32 13.04
C MET A 139 7.74 5.82 14.46
N VAL A 140 7.95 6.75 15.38
CA VAL A 140 8.13 6.48 16.81
C VAL A 140 6.79 6.69 17.53
N PRO A 141 6.39 5.79 18.45
CA PRO A 141 5.21 6.00 19.27
C PRO A 141 5.36 7.20 20.20
N ASP A 142 4.32 8.01 20.32
CA ASP A 142 4.27 9.18 21.19
C ASP A 142 2.93 9.23 21.97
N SER A 143 3.01 9.50 23.27
CA SER A 143 1.86 9.60 24.18
C SER A 143 1.54 11.04 24.62
N THR A 144 2.25 12.03 24.08
CA THR A 144 2.02 13.45 24.36
C THR A 144 0.94 14.03 23.44
N GLY A 145 0.44 15.22 23.77
CA GLY A 145 -0.54 15.92 22.92
C GLY A 145 -0.03 16.30 21.52
N ALA A 146 1.28 16.22 21.28
CA ALA A 146 1.94 16.53 20.01
C ALA A 146 2.15 15.30 19.09
N CYS A 147 1.65 14.12 19.49
CA CYS A 147 1.85 12.86 18.79
C CYS A 147 1.21 12.77 17.38
N ASP A 148 0.28 13.68 17.09
CA ASP A 148 -0.39 13.83 15.79
C ASP A 148 -0.06 15.23 15.25
N PRO A 149 1.06 15.37 14.51
CA PRO A 149 1.45 16.66 13.99
C PRO A 149 0.42 17.10 12.94
N LEU A 150 -0.20 18.27 13.14
CA LEU A 150 -1.15 18.88 12.18
C LEU A 150 -0.53 19.22 10.80
N LYS A 151 0.73 18.83 10.54
CA LYS A 151 1.46 19.18 9.31
C LYS A 151 1.30 18.08 8.25
N THR A 152 0.59 18.46 7.19
CA THR A 152 0.48 17.77 5.91
C THR A 152 1.84 17.47 5.28
N ALA A 153 1.93 16.34 4.56
CA ALA A 153 3.12 15.90 3.83
C ALA A 153 3.81 17.04 3.02
N PRO A 154 5.16 17.05 2.96
CA PRO A 154 5.92 18.01 2.16
C PRO A 154 5.81 17.76 0.64
#